data_AF-A0A4R3HRJ0-F1
#
_entry.id   AF-A0A4R3HRJ0-F1
#
_cell.length_a   1.000
_cell.length_b   1.000
_cell.length_c   1.000
_cell.angle_alpha   90.00
_cell.angle_beta   90.00
_cell.angle_gamma   90.00
#
_symmetry.space_group_name_H-M   'P 1'
#
loop_
_entity.id
_entity.type
_entity.pdbx_description
1 polymer ?
#
loop_
_entity_poly.entity_id
_entity_poly.type
_entity_poly.pdbx_seq_one_letter_code
_entity_poly.pdbx_strand_id
1 'polypeptide(L)'
;MRTLAFAAIAFIAALLPFESHAAANPTPDYWKCVNRVSGSWTFGRAPYACDANSFGDDKFITTNMKALVFNDKSEVNGERARYMSDMYPAMRDIALYYLNSRKPSASAEEKNAWLRAMLALAHQESYWSHYRSATDGRLKMMRGDSGHGHGIMQVDDRWHFVAVKAGKGWNLVENMLYGMEEFYGNWQRAASASCVRYATDWRSRSRAAYSAYNGGAGKICRWTNPKDAWARNDQGYAEKYDGLAWNAYVQNHSAPARIDASCLIEGGEVCPPGGATQQWVGKLMVLPGGVACALDNSKTMHCMAERRDAACLGNYASFDENAVVSVALNAVDKLKRVDHDRHACAASYSPPVNRVGNYVKAGKDIYIRATPAGSIVTVLSTGAKVQVLDFEVRGKSSQDRYYRVTYNGKTGYFYAGDKADYSSWAASIAAPAGSHLIPITGDRISIQAPSGINLRATPGGNLLTRVPRLTVLTIAGWETRNGSNDVYYRVSYGGHTGYIYAGQLLPNSTQKDWVIQK
;
A
#
# COMPACT_ATOMS: atom_id res chain seq x y z
N MET A 1 -33.45 -11.84 -52.22
CA MET A 1 -33.82 -12.99 -51.34
C MET A 1 -32.64 -13.94 -51.26
N ARG A 2 -32.44 -14.54 -50.07
CA ARG A 2 -31.33 -15.41 -49.61
C ARG A 2 -30.13 -14.69 -48.99
N THR A 3 -30.36 -14.42 -47.70
CA THR A 3 -29.45 -14.17 -46.58
C THR A 3 -28.29 -15.19 -46.52
N LEU A 4 -27.05 -14.70 -46.42
CA LEU A 4 -25.88 -15.46 -45.97
C LEU A 4 -25.55 -14.97 -44.56
N ALA A 5 -25.82 -15.82 -43.56
CA ALA A 5 -25.45 -15.59 -42.17
C ALA A 5 -23.98 -15.97 -41.97
N PHE A 6 -23.14 -14.98 -41.68
CA PHE A 6 -21.79 -15.21 -41.16
C PHE A 6 -21.87 -15.45 -39.66
N ALA A 7 -21.56 -16.68 -39.24
CA ALA A 7 -21.38 -17.03 -37.83
C ALA A 7 -20.07 -16.42 -37.33
N ALA A 8 -20.17 -15.37 -36.51
CA ALA A 8 -19.05 -14.86 -35.73
C ALA A 8 -18.79 -15.80 -34.55
N ILE A 9 -17.68 -16.53 -34.61
CA ILE A 9 -17.15 -17.28 -33.46
C ILE A 9 -16.54 -16.25 -32.49
N ALA A 10 -17.34 -15.85 -31.50
CA ALA A 10 -16.86 -15.07 -30.37
C ALA A 10 -16.01 -15.99 -29.47
N PHE A 11 -14.70 -15.80 -29.48
CA PHE A 11 -13.82 -16.30 -28.42
C PHE A 11 -14.13 -15.52 -27.14
N ILE A 12 -15.10 -16.02 -26.37
CA ILE A 12 -15.28 -15.63 -24.97
C ILE A 12 -14.09 -16.25 -24.23
N ALA A 13 -13.04 -15.45 -24.00
CA ALA A 13 -12.09 -15.75 -22.95
C ALA A 13 -12.87 -15.68 -21.64
N ALA A 14 -13.32 -16.84 -21.16
CA ALA A 14 -13.86 -16.99 -19.83
C ALA A 14 -12.77 -16.57 -18.84
N LEU A 15 -12.88 -15.35 -18.32
CA LEU A 15 -12.24 -14.94 -17.08
C LEU A 15 -12.87 -15.81 -15.98
N LEU A 16 -12.37 -17.03 -15.83
CA LEU A 16 -12.66 -17.83 -14.67
C LEU A 16 -12.08 -17.08 -13.46
N PRO A 17 -12.90 -16.79 -12.42
CA PRO A 17 -12.35 -16.30 -11.17
C PRO A 17 -11.34 -17.34 -10.68
N PHE A 18 -10.15 -16.89 -10.27
CA PHE A 18 -9.25 -17.74 -9.48
C PHE A 18 -10.00 -18.14 -8.22
N GLU A 19 -10.57 -19.35 -8.20
CA GLU A 19 -11.07 -19.95 -6.97
C GLU A 19 -9.87 -20.16 -6.04
N SER A 20 -9.80 -19.37 -4.98
CA SER A 20 -8.91 -19.64 -3.86
C SER A 20 -9.34 -20.97 -3.24
N HIS A 21 -8.63 -22.04 -3.57
CA HIS A 21 -8.84 -23.32 -2.91
C HIS A 21 -8.18 -23.25 -1.53
N ALA A 22 -8.93 -23.58 -0.47
CA ALA A 22 -8.38 -23.72 0.87
C ALA A 22 -7.19 -24.69 0.84
N ALA A 23 -6.03 -24.26 1.33
CA ALA A 23 -4.98 -25.22 1.62
C ALA A 23 -5.38 -26.06 2.84
N ALA A 24 -5.14 -27.38 2.78
CA ALA A 24 -5.13 -28.20 3.99
C ALA A 24 -4.09 -27.66 5.00
N ASN A 25 -4.18 -28.09 6.26
CA ASN A 25 -3.46 -27.56 7.43
C ASN A 25 -1.95 -27.21 7.29
N PRO A 26 -1.09 -27.75 6.37
CA PRO A 26 0.27 -27.23 6.25
C PRO A 26 0.33 -25.87 5.54
N THR A 27 -0.05 -24.79 6.23
CA THR A 27 0.34 -23.42 5.85
C THR A 27 1.76 -23.13 6.39
N PRO A 28 2.54 -22.22 5.77
CA PRO A 28 3.90 -21.89 6.19
C PRO A 28 4.01 -21.44 7.65
N ASP A 29 2.91 -20.88 8.18
CA ASP A 29 2.85 -20.26 9.50
C ASP A 29 2.12 -21.12 10.55
N TYR A 30 1.52 -22.25 10.14
CA TYR A 30 0.82 -23.18 11.04
C TYR A 30 1.73 -23.70 12.17
N TRP A 31 2.95 -24.06 11.83
CA TRP A 31 3.92 -24.65 12.77
C TRP A 31 4.73 -23.60 13.57
N LYS A 32 4.58 -22.31 13.27
CA LYS A 32 5.41 -21.24 13.85
C LYS A 32 4.97 -20.77 15.24
N CYS A 33 4.07 -21.50 15.91
CA CYS A 33 3.57 -21.08 17.23
C CYS A 33 4.49 -21.53 18.38
N VAL A 34 5.68 -20.96 18.45
CA VAL A 34 6.65 -21.22 19.53
C VAL A 34 6.24 -20.49 20.81
N ASN A 35 6.52 -21.11 21.97
CA ASN A 35 6.23 -20.58 23.32
C ASN A 35 4.79 -20.06 23.46
N ARG A 36 3.81 -20.86 23.01
CA ARG A 36 2.39 -20.49 23.02
C ARG A 36 1.93 -20.10 24.43
N VAL A 37 1.21 -18.98 24.52
CA VAL A 37 0.54 -18.54 25.74
C VAL A 37 -0.97 -18.49 25.54
N SER A 38 -1.72 -18.86 26.57
CA SER A 38 -3.19 -18.77 26.58
C SER A 38 -3.67 -17.33 26.79
N GLY A 39 -4.96 -17.11 26.59
CA GLY A 39 -5.63 -15.82 26.67
C GLY A 39 -7.10 -15.98 27.03
N SER A 40 -7.87 -14.92 26.81
CA SER A 40 -9.31 -14.88 27.08
C SER A 40 -10.02 -14.12 25.97
N TRP A 41 -11.24 -14.54 25.60
CA TRP A 41 -12.09 -13.87 24.61
C TRP A 41 -12.63 -12.53 25.14
N THR A 42 -11.70 -11.59 25.36
CA THR A 42 -11.89 -10.26 25.92
C THR A 42 -10.96 -9.30 25.21
N PHE A 43 -11.27 -8.00 25.25
CA PHE A 43 -10.45 -6.99 24.57
C PHE A 43 -8.96 -7.09 24.89
N GLY A 44 -8.14 -7.21 23.83
CA GLY A 44 -6.68 -7.26 23.87
C GLY A 44 -6.04 -8.61 24.18
N ARG A 45 -6.83 -9.66 24.49
CA ARG A 45 -6.30 -10.94 25.01
C ARG A 45 -6.83 -12.22 24.34
N ALA A 46 -7.56 -12.12 23.23
CA ALA A 46 -8.16 -13.29 22.56
C ALA A 46 -7.13 -14.12 21.78
N PRO A 47 -7.40 -15.43 21.59
CA PRO A 47 -7.50 -16.43 22.64
C PRO A 47 -6.14 -17.07 22.97
N TYR A 48 -5.17 -17.07 22.06
CA TYR A 48 -3.79 -17.46 22.36
C TYR A 48 -2.83 -16.65 21.49
N ALA A 49 -1.58 -16.59 21.92
CA ALA A 49 -0.53 -15.85 21.23
C ALA A 49 0.76 -16.65 21.20
N CYS A 50 1.58 -16.40 20.18
CA CYS A 50 2.86 -17.08 19.95
C CYS A 50 3.96 -16.02 19.82
N ASP A 51 5.24 -16.41 19.89
CA ASP A 51 6.35 -15.45 19.76
C ASP A 51 6.21 -14.59 18.50
N ALA A 52 6.19 -13.25 18.66
CA ALA A 52 5.99 -12.33 17.56
C ALA A 52 7.16 -12.39 16.56
N ASN A 53 8.39 -12.60 17.06
CA ASN A 53 9.60 -12.77 16.25
C ASN A 53 9.58 -13.99 15.31
N SER A 54 8.64 -14.93 15.49
CA SER A 54 8.45 -16.04 14.56
C SER A 54 7.80 -15.59 13.24
N PHE A 55 7.21 -14.38 13.22
CA PHE A 55 6.50 -13.81 12.09
C PHE A 55 7.11 -12.49 11.61
N GLY A 56 7.61 -11.65 12.52
CA GLY A 56 8.11 -10.30 12.25
C GLY A 56 9.25 -9.85 13.13
N ASP A 57 9.52 -8.55 13.16
CA ASP A 57 10.60 -7.96 13.96
C ASP A 57 10.06 -7.35 15.27
N ASP A 58 10.49 -7.89 16.41
CA ASP A 58 10.16 -7.35 17.74
C ASP A 58 10.63 -5.90 17.91
N LYS A 59 11.73 -5.50 17.25
CA LYS A 59 12.23 -4.12 17.30
C LYS A 59 11.25 -3.17 16.64
N PHE A 60 10.69 -3.54 15.48
CA PHE A 60 9.66 -2.75 14.83
C PHE A 60 8.44 -2.54 15.74
N ILE A 61 7.96 -3.59 16.40
CA ILE A 61 6.80 -3.50 17.30
C ILE A 61 7.12 -2.61 18.50
N THR A 62 8.28 -2.80 19.13
CA THR A 62 8.69 -2.04 20.31
C THR A 62 9.04 -0.58 20.01
N THR A 63 9.44 -0.27 18.77
CA THR A 63 9.68 1.11 18.30
C THR A 63 8.37 1.80 17.91
N ASN A 64 7.52 1.16 17.11
CA ASN A 64 6.41 1.84 16.42
C ASN A 64 5.03 1.56 17.03
N MET A 65 4.88 0.46 17.77
CA MET A 65 3.57 -0.06 18.19
C MET A 65 3.51 -0.36 19.68
N LYS A 66 4.49 0.12 20.48
CA LYS A 66 4.58 -0.15 21.93
C LYS A 66 3.30 0.17 22.69
N ALA A 67 2.63 1.28 22.34
CA ALA A 67 1.36 1.68 22.96
C ALA A 67 0.22 0.69 22.68
N LEU A 68 0.32 -0.07 21.58
CA LEU A 68 -0.67 -1.03 21.09
C LEU A 68 -0.35 -2.48 21.47
N VAL A 69 0.58 -2.69 22.41
CA VAL A 69 0.88 -4.01 22.98
C VAL A 69 0.12 -4.14 24.30
N PHE A 70 -0.67 -5.21 24.45
CA PHE A 70 -1.34 -5.51 25.72
C PHE A 70 -0.35 -6.13 26.72
N ASN A 71 -0.24 -5.62 27.94
CA ASN A 71 0.71 -6.10 28.94
C ASN A 71 0.07 -7.08 29.93
N ASP A 72 0.32 -8.38 29.75
CA ASP A 72 -0.22 -9.42 30.65
C ASP A 72 0.35 -9.37 32.07
N LYS A 73 1.44 -8.63 32.31
CA LYS A 73 2.01 -8.46 33.66
C LYS A 73 1.31 -7.39 34.48
N SER A 74 0.48 -6.55 33.83
CA SER A 74 -0.29 -5.50 34.50
C SER A 74 -1.62 -6.04 35.04
N GLU A 75 -2.24 -5.31 35.98
CA GLU A 75 -3.61 -5.61 36.42
C GLU A 75 -4.55 -5.52 35.21
N VAL A 76 -5.33 -6.58 35.01
CA VAL A 76 -6.01 -6.87 33.73
C VAL A 76 -7.04 -5.81 33.36
N ASN A 77 -7.79 -5.26 34.32
CA ASN A 77 -8.84 -4.30 34.03
C ASN A 77 -8.27 -2.91 33.70
N GLY A 78 -7.31 -2.44 34.49
CA GLY A 78 -6.58 -1.20 34.23
C GLY A 78 -5.82 -1.27 32.91
N GLU A 79 -5.16 -2.39 32.63
CA GLU A 79 -4.47 -2.59 31.35
C GLU A 79 -5.42 -2.63 30.17
N ARG A 80 -6.60 -3.26 30.31
CA ARG A 80 -7.61 -3.25 29.25
C ARG A 80 -8.13 -1.84 28.96
N ALA A 81 -8.39 -1.04 29.99
CA ALA A 81 -8.82 0.34 29.80
C ALA A 81 -7.74 1.17 29.07
N ARG A 82 -6.47 1.02 29.46
CA ARG A 82 -5.32 1.65 28.79
C ARG A 82 -5.20 1.20 27.34
N TYR A 83 -5.13 -0.11 27.11
CA TYR A 83 -5.01 -0.71 25.79
C TYR A 83 -6.14 -0.26 24.86
N MET A 84 -7.39 -0.28 25.33
CA MET A 84 -8.54 0.16 24.53
C MET A 84 -8.50 1.65 24.21
N SER A 85 -8.04 2.48 25.15
CA SER A 85 -7.86 3.92 24.94
C SER A 85 -6.77 4.23 23.92
N ASP A 86 -5.75 3.38 23.78
CA ASP A 86 -4.68 3.53 22.78
C ASP A 86 -5.05 2.86 21.43
N MET A 87 -5.72 1.70 21.46
CA MET A 87 -6.10 0.91 20.28
C MET A 87 -7.27 1.54 19.51
N TYR A 88 -8.28 2.07 20.20
CA TYR A 88 -9.41 2.71 19.54
C TYR A 88 -9.00 3.83 18.55
N PRO A 89 -8.24 4.87 18.96
CA PRO A 89 -7.88 5.94 18.04
C PRO A 89 -6.97 5.45 16.90
N ALA A 90 -6.09 4.47 17.17
CA ALA A 90 -5.31 3.82 16.11
C ALA A 90 -6.22 3.16 15.06
N MET A 91 -7.17 2.33 15.49
CA MET A 91 -8.11 1.67 14.57
C MET A 91 -8.99 2.67 13.83
N ARG A 92 -9.44 3.72 14.51
CA ARG A 92 -10.22 4.82 13.92
C ARG A 92 -9.45 5.46 12.78
N ASP A 93 -8.22 5.86 13.05
CA ASP A 93 -7.39 6.60 12.08
C ASP A 93 -7.04 5.71 10.89
N ILE A 94 -6.71 4.43 11.12
CA ILE A 94 -6.46 3.45 10.04
C ILE A 94 -7.72 3.24 9.17
N ALA A 95 -8.88 3.00 9.80
CA ALA A 95 -10.12 2.75 9.08
C ALA A 95 -10.57 3.94 8.24
N LEU A 96 -10.46 5.15 8.78
CA LEU A 96 -10.83 6.37 8.08
C LEU A 96 -9.83 6.74 6.99
N TYR A 97 -8.52 6.56 7.24
CA TYR A 97 -7.50 6.72 6.19
C TYR A 97 -7.81 5.78 5.03
N TYR A 98 -8.02 4.50 5.30
CA TYR A 98 -8.31 3.50 4.28
C TYR A 98 -9.52 3.89 3.42
N LEU A 99 -10.66 4.24 4.04
CA LEU A 99 -11.85 4.62 3.29
C LEU A 99 -11.65 5.91 2.50
N ASN A 100 -11.02 6.93 3.08
CA ASN A 100 -10.77 8.19 2.39
C ASN A 100 -9.87 7.97 1.15
N SER A 101 -8.91 7.06 1.22
CA SER A 101 -8.04 6.71 0.10
C SER A 101 -8.77 5.91 -0.99
N ARG A 102 -9.67 4.99 -0.60
CA ARG A 102 -10.45 4.18 -1.56
C ARG A 102 -11.65 4.89 -2.15
N LYS A 103 -12.27 5.79 -1.39
CA LYS A 103 -13.48 6.53 -1.76
C LYS A 103 -13.43 7.94 -1.15
N PRO A 104 -12.67 8.88 -1.74
CA PRO A 104 -12.57 10.25 -1.25
C PRO A 104 -13.92 10.97 -1.14
N SER A 105 -14.89 10.57 -1.98
CA SER A 105 -16.24 11.13 -2.02
C SER A 105 -17.22 10.50 -1.02
N ALA A 106 -16.76 9.65 -0.08
CA ALA A 106 -17.62 9.07 0.94
C ALA A 106 -18.26 10.15 1.82
N SER A 107 -19.57 10.01 2.11
CA SER A 107 -20.27 10.95 2.98
C SER A 107 -19.85 10.78 4.45
N ALA A 108 -20.21 11.75 5.30
CA ALA A 108 -19.94 11.64 6.74
C ALA A 108 -20.64 10.42 7.35
N GLU A 109 -21.87 10.13 6.92
CA GLU A 109 -22.65 8.97 7.36
C GLU A 109 -21.99 7.66 6.95
N GLU A 110 -21.49 7.57 5.71
CA GLU A 110 -20.76 6.39 5.25
C GLU A 110 -19.45 6.19 6.02
N LYS A 111 -18.71 7.28 6.31
CA LYS A 111 -17.49 7.22 7.13
C LYS A 111 -17.77 6.71 8.54
N ASN A 112 -18.83 7.21 9.18
CA ASN A 112 -19.24 6.76 10.52
C ASN A 112 -19.69 5.30 10.52
N ALA A 113 -20.46 4.88 9.52
CA ALA A 113 -20.90 3.50 9.38
C ALA A 113 -19.74 2.55 9.08
N TRP A 114 -18.81 2.95 8.21
CA TRP A 114 -17.60 2.21 7.91
C TRP A 114 -16.74 2.01 9.16
N LEU A 115 -16.48 3.09 9.91
CA LEU A 115 -15.76 3.01 11.18
C LEU A 115 -16.43 2.02 12.13
N ARG A 116 -17.76 2.14 12.31
CA ARG A 116 -18.53 1.20 13.15
C ARG A 116 -18.41 -0.24 12.66
N ALA A 117 -18.49 -0.47 11.35
CA ALA A 117 -18.36 -1.79 10.74
C ALA A 117 -16.97 -2.40 11.01
N MET A 118 -15.91 -1.60 10.94
CA MET A 118 -14.53 -2.07 11.18
C MET A 118 -14.28 -2.39 12.65
N LEU A 119 -14.80 -1.57 13.57
CA LEU A 119 -14.73 -1.81 15.01
C LEU A 119 -15.51 -3.07 15.40
N ALA A 120 -16.69 -3.27 14.82
CA ALA A 120 -17.49 -4.48 15.00
C ALA A 120 -16.80 -5.72 14.44
N LEU A 121 -16.17 -5.62 13.26
CA LEU A 121 -15.43 -6.71 12.63
C LEU A 121 -14.27 -7.16 13.52
N ALA A 122 -13.44 -6.21 13.96
CA ALA A 122 -12.34 -6.51 14.85
C ALA A 122 -12.81 -7.07 16.20
N HIS A 123 -13.97 -6.63 16.71
CA HIS A 123 -14.52 -7.20 17.94
C HIS A 123 -15.00 -8.64 17.70
N GLN A 124 -15.69 -8.86 16.58
CA GLN A 124 -16.23 -10.15 16.19
C GLN A 124 -15.13 -11.20 16.04
N GLU A 125 -14.07 -10.85 15.31
CA GLU A 125 -13.03 -11.80 14.93
C GLU A 125 -11.95 -11.95 16.00
N SER A 126 -11.60 -10.89 16.73
CA SER A 126 -10.38 -10.94 17.57
C SER A 126 -10.47 -10.23 18.91
N TYR A 127 -11.62 -9.66 19.28
CA TYR A 127 -11.72 -8.76 20.43
C TYR A 127 -10.58 -7.72 20.43
N TRP A 128 -10.27 -7.15 19.25
CA TRP A 128 -9.22 -6.14 19.06
C TRP A 128 -7.83 -6.59 19.55
N SER A 129 -7.56 -7.88 19.59
CA SER A 129 -6.28 -8.42 20.07
C SER A 129 -5.30 -8.52 18.90
N HIS A 130 -4.05 -8.15 19.13
CA HIS A 130 -2.99 -8.32 18.13
C HIS A 130 -1.63 -8.63 18.77
N TYR A 131 -1.03 -7.72 19.56
CA TYR A 131 0.23 -7.99 20.28
C TYR A 131 0.04 -8.07 21.79
N ARG A 132 0.86 -8.90 22.44
CA ARG A 132 0.90 -9.07 23.89
C ARG A 132 2.33 -9.11 24.40
N SER A 133 2.63 -8.37 25.46
CA SER A 133 3.78 -8.62 26.31
C SER A 133 3.35 -9.66 27.33
N ALA A 134 3.74 -10.90 27.12
CA ALA A 134 3.24 -12.03 27.90
C ALA A 134 3.93 -12.14 29.27
N THR A 135 3.34 -12.94 30.15
CA THR A 135 3.87 -13.19 31.51
C THR A 135 5.27 -13.82 31.49
N ASP A 136 5.60 -14.58 30.43
CA ASP A 136 6.95 -15.15 30.20
C ASP A 136 7.99 -14.10 29.77
N GLY A 137 7.59 -12.82 29.65
CA GLY A 137 8.46 -11.71 29.28
C GLY A 137 8.74 -11.58 27.79
N ARG A 138 8.12 -12.42 26.95
CA ARG A 138 8.30 -12.34 25.49
C ARG A 138 7.18 -11.54 24.85
N LEU A 139 7.52 -10.90 23.73
CA LEU A 139 6.53 -10.29 22.86
C LEU A 139 5.84 -11.37 22.04
N LYS A 140 4.51 -11.33 22.03
CA LYS A 140 3.67 -12.31 21.37
C LYS A 140 2.74 -11.64 20.37
N MET A 141 2.39 -12.37 19.34
CA MET A 141 1.35 -12.03 18.37
C MET A 141 0.19 -13.02 18.52
N MET A 142 -1.04 -12.50 18.54
CA MET A 142 -2.26 -13.30 18.55
C MET A 142 -2.33 -14.20 17.31
N ARG A 143 -2.69 -15.46 17.56
CA ARG A 143 -3.15 -16.40 16.52
C ARG A 143 -4.54 -16.93 16.88
N GLY A 144 -5.33 -17.32 15.89
CA GLY A 144 -6.63 -17.96 16.11
C GLY A 144 -6.89 -19.18 15.24
N ASP A 145 -8.10 -19.72 15.32
CA ASP A 145 -8.61 -20.90 14.61
C ASP A 145 -7.60 -22.04 14.42
N SER A 146 -7.13 -22.58 15.55
CA SER A 146 -6.19 -23.72 15.59
C SER A 146 -4.83 -23.47 14.93
N GLY A 147 -4.46 -22.22 14.69
CA GLY A 147 -3.12 -21.83 14.23
C GLY A 147 -3.13 -21.10 12.90
N HIS A 148 -4.27 -20.58 12.44
CA HIS A 148 -4.43 -20.07 11.07
C HIS A 148 -4.81 -18.59 11.02
N GLY A 149 -5.60 -18.10 11.97
CA GLY A 149 -5.98 -16.69 12.03
C GLY A 149 -4.82 -15.82 12.53
N HIS A 150 -4.58 -14.69 11.87
CA HIS A 150 -3.56 -13.71 12.25
C HIS A 150 -4.21 -12.47 12.87
N GLY A 151 -3.91 -12.25 14.16
CA GLY A 151 -4.14 -10.99 14.85
C GLY A 151 -5.54 -10.40 14.73
N ILE A 152 -5.60 -9.07 14.77
CA ILE A 152 -6.84 -8.32 14.64
C ILE A 152 -7.55 -8.62 13.31
N MET A 153 -8.89 -8.72 13.33
CA MET A 153 -9.70 -9.12 12.15
C MET A 153 -9.48 -10.56 11.65
N GLN A 154 -8.56 -11.34 12.24
CA GLN A 154 -8.33 -12.77 11.94
C GLN A 154 -8.13 -13.10 10.45
N VAL A 155 -7.07 -12.56 9.85
CA VAL A 155 -6.70 -12.95 8.48
C VAL A 155 -6.25 -14.41 8.47
N ASP A 156 -7.06 -15.28 7.86
CA ASP A 156 -6.87 -16.73 7.82
C ASP A 156 -5.84 -17.14 6.75
N ASP A 157 -4.71 -17.71 7.17
CA ASP A 157 -3.63 -18.10 6.26
C ASP A 157 -3.94 -19.28 5.34
N ARG A 158 -5.04 -20.02 5.56
CA ARG A 158 -5.52 -21.09 4.66
C ARG A 158 -6.11 -20.54 3.37
N TRP A 159 -6.60 -19.29 3.42
CA TRP A 159 -7.28 -18.62 2.30
C TRP A 159 -6.51 -17.38 1.81
N HIS A 160 -5.64 -16.81 2.65
CA HIS A 160 -4.92 -15.55 2.37
C HIS A 160 -3.39 -15.73 2.30
N PHE A 161 -2.95 -16.89 1.83
CA PHE A 161 -1.54 -17.31 1.78
C PHE A 161 -0.59 -16.28 1.15
N VAL A 162 -1.01 -15.61 0.07
CA VAL A 162 -0.18 -14.59 -0.61
C VAL A 162 0.09 -13.40 0.30
N ALA A 163 -0.93 -12.91 1.01
CA ALA A 163 -0.82 -11.79 1.93
C ALA A 163 0.03 -12.14 3.15
N VAL A 164 -0.17 -13.34 3.70
CA VAL A 164 0.59 -13.84 4.85
C VAL A 164 2.07 -14.04 4.48
N LYS A 165 2.37 -14.65 3.32
CA LYS A 165 3.74 -14.74 2.78
C LYS A 165 4.41 -13.40 2.49
N ALA A 166 3.61 -12.37 2.22
CA ALA A 166 4.11 -11.00 2.04
C ALA A 166 4.41 -10.30 3.38
N GLY A 167 4.23 -10.98 4.53
CA GLY A 167 4.50 -10.42 5.86
C GLY A 167 3.33 -9.63 6.45
N LYS A 168 2.20 -9.54 5.75
CA LYS A 168 1.09 -8.65 6.18
C LYS A 168 0.37 -9.14 7.42
N GLY A 169 0.42 -10.44 7.70
CA GLY A 169 -0.33 -11.04 8.81
C GLY A 169 0.15 -10.57 10.19
N TRP A 170 1.46 -10.35 10.34
CA TRP A 170 2.04 -10.05 11.66
C TRP A 170 2.10 -8.56 11.98
N ASN A 171 2.18 -7.69 10.97
CA ASN A 171 2.20 -6.24 11.17
C ASN A 171 0.77 -5.76 11.40
N LEU A 172 0.49 -5.15 12.56
CA LEU A 172 -0.86 -4.73 12.94
C LEU A 172 -1.55 -3.89 11.87
N VAL A 173 -0.86 -2.91 11.30
CA VAL A 173 -1.44 -1.99 10.32
C VAL A 173 -1.65 -2.70 8.98
N GLU A 174 -0.66 -3.43 8.48
CA GLU A 174 -0.81 -4.17 7.23
C GLU A 174 -1.90 -5.24 7.31
N ASN A 175 -2.02 -5.93 8.46
CA ASN A 175 -3.04 -6.93 8.72
C ASN A 175 -4.44 -6.30 8.73
N MET A 176 -4.59 -5.13 9.36
CA MET A 176 -5.83 -4.36 9.33
C MET A 176 -6.17 -3.90 7.92
N LEU A 177 -5.23 -3.32 7.17
CA LEU A 177 -5.47 -2.87 5.80
C LEU A 177 -5.87 -4.02 4.89
N TYR A 178 -5.26 -5.20 5.07
CA TYR A 178 -5.63 -6.39 4.32
C TYR A 178 -7.05 -6.86 4.66
N GLY A 179 -7.39 -6.98 5.96
CA GLY A 179 -8.75 -7.31 6.39
C GLY A 179 -9.79 -6.30 5.90
N MET A 180 -9.46 -5.01 5.93
CA MET A 180 -10.29 -3.93 5.40
C MET A 180 -10.48 -4.04 3.89
N GLU A 181 -9.46 -4.43 3.12
CA GLU A 181 -9.57 -4.65 1.67
C GLU A 181 -10.57 -5.75 1.33
N GLU A 182 -10.43 -6.90 1.97
CA GLU A 182 -11.35 -8.03 1.80
C GLU A 182 -12.79 -7.64 2.19
N PHE A 183 -12.96 -6.90 3.30
CA PHE A 183 -14.26 -6.42 3.72
C PHE A 183 -14.80 -5.35 2.77
N TYR A 184 -13.98 -4.43 2.27
CA TYR A 184 -14.38 -3.31 1.42
C TYR A 184 -14.93 -3.79 0.07
N GLY A 185 -14.31 -4.79 -0.55
CA GLY A 185 -14.86 -5.39 -1.78
C GLY A 185 -16.28 -5.93 -1.56
N ASN A 186 -16.53 -6.55 -0.40
CA ASN A 186 -17.86 -7.02 -0.02
C ASN A 186 -18.81 -5.89 0.39
N TRP A 187 -18.31 -4.84 1.03
CA TRP A 187 -19.04 -3.61 1.35
C TRP A 187 -19.57 -2.91 0.10
N GLN A 188 -18.78 -2.86 -0.97
CA GLN A 188 -19.20 -2.30 -2.25
C GLN A 188 -20.31 -3.13 -2.88
N ARG A 189 -20.15 -4.45 -2.91
CA ARG A 189 -21.17 -5.40 -3.44
C ARG A 189 -22.47 -5.39 -2.62
N ALA A 190 -22.36 -5.23 -1.30
CA ALA A 190 -23.51 -5.25 -0.41
C ALA A 190 -24.49 -4.10 -0.67
N ALA A 191 -24.06 -3.00 -1.29
CA ALA A 191 -24.93 -1.88 -1.65
C ALA A 191 -26.09 -2.25 -2.58
N SER A 192 -25.92 -3.31 -3.39
CA SER A 192 -26.90 -3.80 -4.36
C SER A 192 -27.35 -5.24 -4.07
N ALA A 193 -27.00 -5.80 -2.91
CA ALA A 193 -27.42 -7.15 -2.53
C ALA A 193 -28.93 -7.19 -2.24
N SER A 194 -29.60 -8.29 -2.61
CA SER A 194 -31.06 -8.43 -2.47
C SER A 194 -31.55 -8.39 -1.01
N CYS A 195 -30.68 -8.72 -0.06
CA CYS A 195 -30.95 -8.61 1.38
C CYS A 195 -30.73 -7.20 1.96
N VAL A 196 -30.27 -6.24 1.16
CA VAL A 196 -30.03 -4.85 1.56
C VAL A 196 -31.01 -3.96 0.84
N ARG A 197 -31.90 -3.30 1.60
CA ARG A 197 -33.02 -2.55 1.03
C ARG A 197 -32.58 -1.29 0.26
N TYR A 198 -31.58 -0.58 0.79
CA TYR A 198 -31.03 0.63 0.20
C TYR A 198 -29.51 0.64 0.37
N ALA A 199 -28.77 1.26 -0.55
CA ALA A 199 -27.31 1.35 -0.47
C ALA A 199 -26.79 2.06 0.80
N THR A 200 -27.66 2.87 1.42
CA THR A 200 -27.44 3.62 2.67
C THR A 200 -28.03 2.92 3.91
N ASP A 201 -28.64 1.74 3.77
CA ASP A 201 -28.96 0.87 4.91
C ASP A 201 -27.65 0.27 5.44
N TRP A 202 -26.91 1.10 6.17
CA TRP A 202 -25.55 0.81 6.57
C TRP A 202 -25.46 -0.41 7.49
N ARG A 203 -26.49 -0.66 8.31
CA ARG A 203 -26.51 -1.81 9.20
C ARG A 203 -26.63 -3.11 8.41
N SER A 204 -27.61 -3.22 7.52
CA SER A 204 -27.78 -4.40 6.67
C SER A 204 -26.61 -4.58 5.70
N ARG A 205 -26.08 -3.46 5.18
CA ARG A 205 -24.88 -3.45 4.33
C ARG A 205 -23.64 -3.98 5.06
N SER A 206 -23.42 -3.54 6.31
CA SER A 206 -22.33 -4.05 7.16
C SER A 206 -22.47 -5.54 7.40
N ARG A 207 -23.69 -6.00 7.73
CA ARG A 207 -23.97 -7.41 7.99
C ARG A 207 -23.77 -8.27 6.74
N ALA A 208 -24.21 -7.79 5.58
CA ALA A 208 -24.01 -8.48 4.31
C ALA A 208 -22.53 -8.57 3.92
N ALA A 209 -21.78 -7.49 4.12
CA ALA A 209 -20.33 -7.47 3.90
C ALA A 209 -19.62 -8.46 4.84
N TYR A 210 -20.00 -8.51 6.11
CA TYR A 210 -19.48 -9.47 7.08
C TYR A 210 -19.80 -10.92 6.69
N SER A 211 -21.04 -11.23 6.29
CA SER A 211 -21.40 -12.58 5.86
C SER A 211 -20.54 -13.08 4.70
N ALA A 212 -20.21 -12.20 3.76
CA ALA A 212 -19.31 -12.53 2.66
C ALA A 212 -17.83 -12.57 3.08
N TYR A 213 -17.40 -11.72 4.01
CA TYR A 213 -16.06 -11.75 4.58
C TYR A 213 -15.79 -13.10 5.28
N ASN A 214 -16.72 -13.53 6.14
CA ASN A 214 -16.58 -14.74 6.94
C ASN A 214 -16.95 -16.03 6.18
N GLY A 215 -17.88 -15.96 5.21
CA GLY A 215 -18.40 -17.13 4.49
C GLY A 215 -17.97 -17.24 3.03
N GLY A 216 -17.20 -16.28 2.52
CA GLY A 216 -16.84 -16.15 1.10
C GLY A 216 -17.88 -15.37 0.28
N ALA A 217 -17.47 -14.93 -0.91
CA ALA A 217 -18.21 -13.97 -1.74
C ALA A 217 -19.67 -14.35 -2.06
N GLY A 218 -19.99 -15.65 -2.12
CA GLY A 218 -21.35 -16.16 -2.38
C GLY A 218 -22.28 -16.14 -1.15
N LYS A 219 -21.77 -15.82 0.04
CA LYS A 219 -22.54 -15.81 1.30
C LYS A 219 -23.03 -14.42 1.71
N ILE A 220 -23.05 -13.46 0.80
CA ILE A 220 -23.39 -12.05 1.08
C ILE A 220 -24.77 -11.84 1.75
N CYS A 221 -25.73 -12.74 1.51
CA CYS A 221 -27.05 -12.71 2.16
C CYS A 221 -27.30 -13.90 3.09
N ARG A 222 -26.26 -14.61 3.54
CA ARG A 222 -26.37 -15.75 4.46
C ARG A 222 -27.19 -15.41 5.70
N TRP A 223 -27.01 -14.20 6.23
CA TRP A 223 -27.65 -13.73 7.45
C TRP A 223 -29.18 -13.67 7.41
N THR A 224 -29.82 -13.72 6.24
CA THR A 224 -31.29 -13.79 6.13
C THR A 224 -31.83 -15.20 6.30
N ASN A 225 -30.96 -16.23 6.26
CA ASN A 225 -31.32 -17.62 6.49
C ASN A 225 -30.90 -18.07 7.90
N PRO A 226 -31.80 -18.08 8.89
CA PRO A 226 -31.46 -18.50 10.25
C PRO A 226 -31.09 -19.99 10.37
N LYS A 227 -31.33 -20.80 9.33
CA LYS A 227 -30.97 -22.23 9.30
C LYS A 227 -29.56 -22.49 8.78
N ASP A 228 -28.86 -21.49 8.24
CA ASP A 228 -27.46 -21.67 7.86
C ASP A 228 -26.61 -21.92 9.11
N ALA A 229 -25.71 -22.90 9.05
CA ALA A 229 -24.88 -23.31 10.18
C ALA A 229 -24.03 -22.17 10.77
N TRP A 230 -23.77 -21.12 9.98
CA TRP A 230 -22.97 -19.96 10.37
C TRP A 230 -23.79 -18.68 10.57
N ALA A 231 -25.12 -18.74 10.49
CA ALA A 231 -26.00 -17.57 10.71
C ALA A 231 -25.81 -16.94 12.11
N ARG A 232 -25.42 -17.76 13.10
CA ARG A 232 -25.07 -17.29 14.46
C ARG A 232 -23.89 -16.31 14.47
N ASN A 233 -22.93 -16.46 13.56
CA ASN A 233 -21.78 -15.54 13.48
C ASN A 233 -22.23 -14.18 12.95
N ASP A 234 -23.14 -14.16 11.96
CA ASP A 234 -23.72 -12.91 11.45
C ASP A 234 -24.57 -12.21 12.49
N GLN A 235 -25.26 -12.98 13.33
CA GLN A 235 -26.01 -12.45 14.46
C GLN A 235 -25.07 -11.83 15.50
N GLY A 236 -24.00 -12.53 15.90
CA GLY A 236 -23.00 -11.99 16.82
C GLY A 236 -22.29 -10.74 16.29
N TYR A 237 -22.01 -10.66 14.98
CA TYR A 237 -21.50 -9.44 14.36
C TYR A 237 -22.50 -8.28 14.47
N ALA A 238 -23.78 -8.54 14.15
CA ALA A 238 -24.83 -7.52 14.22
C ALA A 238 -25.02 -7.00 15.66
N GLU A 239 -24.99 -7.89 16.65
CA GLU A 239 -25.04 -7.53 18.07
C GLU A 239 -23.86 -6.65 18.49
N LYS A 240 -22.65 -6.93 17.99
CA LYS A 240 -21.47 -6.10 18.26
C LYS A 240 -21.53 -4.75 17.54
N TYR A 241 -22.06 -4.72 16.32
CA TYR A 241 -22.28 -3.50 15.55
C TYR A 241 -23.30 -2.57 16.23
N ASP A 242 -24.37 -3.14 16.78
CA ASP A 242 -25.42 -2.36 17.45
C ASP A 242 -25.06 -2.00 18.90
N GLY A 243 -24.46 -2.95 19.64
CA GLY A 243 -24.19 -2.81 21.07
C GLY A 243 -22.97 -1.98 21.42
N LEU A 244 -22.02 -1.81 20.49
CA LEU A 244 -20.84 -0.93 20.65
C LEU A 244 -20.09 -1.15 21.97
N ALA A 245 -19.95 -2.41 22.41
CA ALA A 245 -19.47 -2.75 23.75
C ALA A 245 -18.09 -2.17 24.10
N TRP A 246 -17.29 -1.81 23.10
CA TRP A 246 -16.01 -1.12 23.30
C TRP A 246 -16.17 0.28 23.94
N ASN A 247 -17.33 0.93 23.81
CA ASN A 247 -17.56 2.26 24.40
C ASN A 247 -17.44 2.26 25.93
N ALA A 248 -17.64 1.12 26.58
CA ALA A 248 -17.42 0.99 28.03
C ALA A 248 -15.93 1.06 28.42
N TYR A 249 -15.01 0.88 27.48
CA TYR A 249 -13.56 0.84 27.71
C TYR A 249 -12.80 2.03 27.11
N VAL A 250 -13.44 2.79 26.22
CA VAL A 250 -12.82 3.94 25.53
C VAL A 250 -13.27 5.22 26.22
N GLN A 251 -12.33 5.91 26.87
CA GLN A 251 -12.63 7.13 27.64
C GLN A 251 -12.80 8.37 26.77
N ASN A 252 -12.04 8.47 25.67
CA ASN A 252 -12.07 9.63 24.77
C ASN A 252 -11.97 9.18 23.31
N HIS A 253 -13.11 9.16 22.61
CA HIS A 253 -13.21 8.79 21.20
C HIS A 253 -12.56 9.81 20.25
N SER A 254 -12.19 10.99 20.73
CA SER A 254 -11.50 12.03 19.98
C SER A 254 -10.01 12.10 20.28
N ALA A 255 -9.48 11.21 21.13
CA ALA A 255 -8.06 11.18 21.44
C ALA A 255 -7.21 10.96 20.16
N PRO A 256 -6.02 11.57 20.04
CA PRO A 256 -5.09 11.26 18.97
C PRO A 256 -4.53 9.84 19.16
N ALA A 257 -4.25 9.13 18.06
CA ALA A 257 -3.56 7.85 18.13
C ALA A 257 -2.13 8.04 18.65
N ARG A 258 -1.67 7.11 19.49
CA ARG A 258 -0.26 7.06 19.95
C ARG A 258 0.67 6.36 18.97
N ILE A 259 0.20 6.16 17.75
CA ILE A 259 0.97 5.71 16.61
C ILE A 259 0.73 6.68 15.46
N ASP A 260 1.69 6.79 14.55
CA ASP A 260 1.47 7.48 13.29
C ASP A 260 0.86 6.49 12.29
N ALA A 261 -0.48 6.41 12.30
CA ALA A 261 -1.21 5.49 11.44
C ALA A 261 -0.91 5.73 9.95
N SER A 262 -0.86 6.98 9.50
CA SER A 262 -0.50 7.34 8.12
C SER A 262 0.88 6.81 7.73
N CYS A 263 1.89 7.09 8.56
CA CYS A 263 3.26 6.60 8.36
C CYS A 263 3.31 5.08 8.20
N LEU A 264 2.62 4.36 9.09
CA LEU A 264 2.63 2.90 9.09
C LEU A 264 1.87 2.33 7.89
N ILE A 265 0.78 2.96 7.46
CA ILE A 265 0.02 2.56 6.26
C ILE A 265 0.86 2.71 4.99
N GLU A 266 1.73 3.73 4.95
CA GLU A 266 2.58 4.05 3.81
C GLU A 266 3.92 3.29 3.82
N GLY A 267 4.11 2.36 4.76
CA GLY A 267 5.29 1.50 4.84
C GLY A 267 6.51 2.16 5.50
N GLY A 268 6.31 3.18 6.35
CA GLY A 268 7.39 3.77 7.14
C GLY A 268 7.98 2.81 8.17
N GLU A 269 9.31 2.68 8.21
CA GLU A 269 10.01 1.81 9.16
C GLU A 269 10.19 2.45 10.55
N VAL A 270 10.15 3.78 10.64
CA VAL A 270 10.20 4.57 11.88
C VAL A 270 9.06 5.59 11.88
N CYS A 271 8.10 5.38 12.76
CA CYS A 271 6.83 6.10 12.86
C CYS A 271 6.64 6.59 14.31
N PRO A 272 7.30 7.69 14.71
CA PRO A 272 7.20 8.19 16.08
C PRO A 272 5.75 8.59 16.41
N PRO A 273 5.29 8.38 17.66
CA PRO A 273 3.95 8.78 18.10
C PRO A 273 3.67 10.27 17.84
N GLY A 274 2.47 10.59 17.34
CA GLY A 274 2.06 11.97 17.10
C GLY A 274 1.96 12.77 18.40
N GLY A 275 2.71 13.88 18.51
CA GLY A 275 2.60 14.82 19.61
C GLY A 275 3.91 15.55 19.94
N ALA A 276 4.22 16.61 19.21
CA ALA A 276 5.16 17.63 19.70
C ALA A 276 4.80 19.02 19.17
N THR A 277 4.87 19.99 20.07
CA THR A 277 4.68 21.44 19.90
C THR A 277 5.62 22.05 18.84
N GLN A 278 5.15 23.16 18.26
CA GLN A 278 5.67 23.89 17.10
C GLN A 278 7.18 24.19 17.11
N GLN A 279 7.97 23.26 16.59
CA GLN A 279 9.19 23.54 15.83
C GLN A 279 9.29 22.48 14.73
N TRP A 280 8.98 22.89 13.49
CA TRP A 280 9.00 22.03 12.30
C TRP A 280 10.31 22.12 11.51
N VAL A 281 11.06 23.22 11.69
CA VAL A 281 12.40 23.37 11.11
C VAL A 281 13.30 22.24 11.62
N GLY A 282 14.02 21.60 10.71
CA GLY A 282 14.90 20.48 11.03
C GLY A 282 14.19 19.13 11.14
N LYS A 283 12.87 19.05 10.92
CA LYS A 283 12.08 17.81 11.00
C LYS A 283 11.50 17.42 9.65
N LEU A 284 11.29 16.12 9.45
CA LEU A 284 10.51 15.62 8.32
C LEU A 284 9.02 15.69 8.68
N MET A 285 8.27 16.52 7.99
CA MET A 285 6.82 16.63 8.16
C MET A 285 6.12 15.60 7.27
N VAL A 286 5.10 14.93 7.79
CA VAL A 286 4.22 14.06 7.02
C VAL A 286 2.81 14.61 7.11
N LEU A 287 2.25 14.97 5.97
CA LEU A 287 0.88 15.50 5.83
C LEU A 287 -0.09 14.36 5.47
N PRO A 288 -1.41 14.58 5.63
CA PRO A 288 -2.41 13.62 5.18
C PRO A 288 -2.19 13.19 3.72
N GLY A 289 -2.32 11.88 3.47
CA GLY A 289 -2.10 11.27 2.16
C GLY A 289 -0.63 10.95 1.84
N GLY A 290 0.27 11.06 2.82
CA GLY A 290 1.64 10.58 2.72
C GLY A 290 2.64 11.51 2.07
N VAL A 291 2.21 12.76 1.89
CA VAL A 291 3.05 13.83 1.39
C VAL A 291 4.10 14.13 2.46
N ALA A 292 5.36 13.89 2.11
CA ALA A 292 6.48 14.25 2.96
C ALA A 292 6.96 15.65 2.62
N CYS A 293 7.20 16.48 3.63
CA CYS A 293 7.71 17.82 3.44
C CYS A 293 8.82 18.17 4.43
N ALA A 294 9.68 19.09 4.05
CA ALA A 294 10.68 19.68 4.91
C ALA A 294 10.59 21.20 4.82
N LEU A 295 10.73 21.87 5.96
CA LEU A 295 10.65 23.32 6.05
C LEU A 295 12.06 23.92 5.93
N ASP A 296 12.26 24.82 4.98
CA ASP A 296 13.50 25.58 4.88
C ASP A 296 13.57 26.71 5.93
N ASN A 297 14.73 27.38 6.02
CA ASN A 297 14.93 28.50 6.95
C ASN A 297 14.05 29.73 6.61
N SER A 298 13.52 29.81 5.39
CA SER A 298 12.62 30.85 4.91
C SER A 298 11.14 30.52 5.12
N LYS A 299 10.83 29.42 5.82
CA LYS A 299 9.46 28.90 6.06
C LYS A 299 8.74 28.48 4.76
N THR A 300 9.48 28.16 3.71
CA THR A 300 8.97 27.46 2.53
C THR A 300 8.96 25.97 2.80
N MET A 301 7.80 25.36 2.60
CA MET A 301 7.58 23.94 2.72
C MET A 301 7.84 23.26 1.38
N HIS A 302 8.91 22.50 1.29
CA HIS A 302 9.25 21.68 0.12
C HIS A 302 8.65 20.30 0.31
N CYS A 303 7.88 19.82 -0.66
CA CYS A 303 7.10 18.59 -0.53
C CYS A 303 7.37 17.60 -1.66
N MET A 304 7.36 16.31 -1.31
CA MET A 304 7.26 15.18 -2.22
C MET A 304 5.88 14.57 -2.06
N ALA A 305 5.31 14.07 -3.16
CA ALA A 305 4.00 13.42 -3.15
C ALA A 305 3.95 12.20 -2.20
N GLU A 306 5.08 11.51 -2.01
CA GLU A 306 5.18 10.28 -1.23
C GLU A 306 6.40 10.31 -0.32
N ARG A 307 6.25 9.79 0.91
CA ARG A 307 7.34 9.78 1.90
C ARG A 307 8.56 8.97 1.49
N ARG A 308 8.40 7.91 0.71
CA ARG A 308 9.54 7.13 0.20
C ARG A 308 10.53 7.97 -0.62
N ASP A 309 10.10 9.13 -1.11
CA ASP A 309 10.94 10.07 -1.85
C ASP A 309 11.54 11.19 -0.96
N ALA A 310 11.35 11.13 0.36
CA ALA A 310 11.78 12.18 1.30
C ALA A 310 13.28 12.48 1.23
N ALA A 311 14.12 11.52 0.82
CA ALA A 311 15.55 11.76 0.61
C ALA A 311 15.80 12.93 -0.36
N CYS A 312 14.95 13.12 -1.36
CA CYS A 312 15.04 14.23 -2.30
C CYS A 312 14.90 15.60 -1.62
N LEU A 313 14.11 15.69 -0.55
CA LEU A 313 13.90 16.95 0.19
C LEU A 313 15.21 17.50 0.75
N GLY A 314 16.23 16.64 0.92
CA GLY A 314 17.55 17.03 1.41
C GLY A 314 18.26 18.04 0.51
N ASN A 315 17.85 18.15 -0.76
CA ASN A 315 18.34 19.14 -1.70
C ASN A 315 17.77 20.54 -1.48
N TYR A 316 16.65 20.64 -0.77
CA TYR A 316 15.90 21.88 -0.62
C TYR A 316 15.86 22.38 0.83
N ALA A 317 15.86 21.47 1.80
CA ALA A 317 15.81 21.83 3.21
C ALA A 317 16.67 20.90 4.08
N SER A 318 17.20 21.46 5.17
CA SER A 318 17.85 20.65 6.21
C SER A 318 16.79 20.06 7.13
N PHE A 319 16.84 18.76 7.32
CA PHE A 319 16.02 18.01 8.26
C PHE A 319 16.75 16.74 8.70
N ASP A 320 16.38 16.25 9.87
CA ASP A 320 16.67 14.91 10.35
C ASP A 320 15.54 13.97 9.93
N GLU A 321 15.88 12.94 9.17
CA GLU A 321 14.95 11.94 8.64
C GLU A 321 14.35 11.04 9.73
N ASN A 322 14.98 10.99 10.91
CA ASN A 322 14.48 10.28 12.06
C ASN A 322 13.59 11.17 12.94
N ALA A 323 13.70 12.49 12.81
CA ALA A 323 12.86 13.46 13.50
C ALA A 323 11.58 13.73 12.68
N VAL A 324 10.70 12.73 12.63
CA VAL A 324 9.45 12.80 11.85
C VAL A 324 8.30 13.37 12.68
N VAL A 325 7.48 14.23 12.09
CA VAL A 325 6.27 14.79 12.70
C VAL A 325 5.09 14.69 11.75
N SER A 326 3.98 14.13 12.24
CA SER A 326 2.68 14.20 11.56
C SER A 326 2.08 15.60 11.72
N VAL A 327 1.67 16.22 10.61
CA VAL A 327 1.18 17.61 10.58
C VAL A 327 -0.17 17.66 9.86
N ALA A 328 -1.18 18.26 10.50
CA ALA A 328 -2.49 18.47 9.87
C ALA A 328 -2.45 19.59 8.81
N LEU A 329 -3.25 19.48 7.75
CA LEU A 329 -3.26 20.44 6.64
C LEU A 329 -3.55 21.88 7.10
N ASN A 330 -4.45 22.06 8.06
CA ASN A 330 -4.80 23.37 8.62
C ASN A 330 -3.66 24.01 9.43
N ALA A 331 -2.66 23.24 9.85
CA ALA A 331 -1.50 23.79 10.57
C ALA A 331 -0.49 24.43 9.61
N VAL A 332 -0.48 24.03 8.33
CA VAL A 332 0.49 24.49 7.32
C VAL A 332 -0.14 25.38 6.24
N ASP A 333 -1.41 25.73 6.37
CA ASP A 333 -2.19 26.50 5.39
C ASP A 333 -1.57 27.87 5.04
N LYS A 334 -0.89 28.48 6.01
CA LYS A 334 -0.20 29.77 5.88
C LYS A 334 1.23 29.66 5.39
N LEU A 335 1.77 28.43 5.25
CA LEU A 335 3.12 28.23 4.74
C LEU A 335 3.12 28.22 3.22
N LYS A 336 4.15 28.81 2.62
CA LYS A 336 4.37 28.69 1.18
C LYS A 336 4.75 27.25 0.87
N ARG A 337 4.00 26.58 0.00
CA ARG A 337 4.25 25.19 -0.43
C ARG A 337 4.86 25.16 -1.83
N VAL A 338 5.88 24.30 -2.00
CA VAL A 338 6.47 23.97 -3.30
C VAL A 338 6.53 22.45 -3.41
N ASP A 339 5.76 21.89 -4.34
CA ASP A 339 5.77 20.46 -4.64
C ASP A 339 6.85 20.14 -5.68
N HIS A 340 7.60 19.08 -5.43
CA HIS A 340 8.68 18.60 -6.29
C HIS A 340 8.34 17.25 -6.90
N ASP A 341 8.85 17.03 -8.10
CA ASP A 341 8.75 15.75 -8.80
C ASP A 341 9.96 14.87 -8.48
N ARG A 342 9.72 13.62 -8.10
CA ARG A 342 10.79 12.67 -7.74
C ARG A 342 11.83 12.46 -8.84
N HIS A 343 11.43 12.53 -10.11
CA HIS A 343 12.34 12.34 -11.23
C HIS A 343 13.27 13.53 -11.44
N ALA A 344 12.88 14.73 -11.02
CA ALA A 344 13.77 15.90 -11.02
C ALA A 344 14.95 15.71 -10.04
N CYS A 345 14.74 14.91 -8.99
CA CYS A 345 15.76 14.62 -7.98
C CYS A 345 16.85 13.66 -8.47
N ALA A 346 16.59 12.86 -9.51
CA ALA A 346 17.50 11.78 -9.90
C ALA A 346 18.94 12.26 -10.19
N ALA A 347 19.07 13.44 -10.82
CA ALA A 347 20.34 14.05 -11.14
C ALA A 347 21.00 14.77 -9.95
N SER A 348 20.23 15.13 -8.92
CA SER A 348 20.70 15.88 -7.75
C SER A 348 21.34 14.99 -6.68
N TYR A 349 21.04 13.69 -6.68
CA TYR A 349 21.73 12.74 -5.81
C TYR A 349 23.22 12.69 -6.14
N SER A 350 24.04 12.41 -5.13
CA SER A 350 25.50 12.39 -5.26
C SER A 350 26.03 11.05 -4.76
N PRO A 351 26.38 10.11 -5.66
CA PRO A 351 26.31 10.23 -7.13
C PRO A 351 24.89 10.14 -7.71
N PRO A 352 24.66 10.63 -8.95
CA PRO A 352 23.35 10.57 -9.59
C PRO A 352 22.79 9.15 -9.65
N VAL A 353 21.47 9.02 -9.54
CA VAL A 353 20.80 7.73 -9.71
C VAL A 353 20.32 7.55 -11.14
N ASN A 354 20.32 6.31 -11.62
CA ASN A 354 19.74 5.98 -12.91
C ASN A 354 18.24 6.33 -12.91
N ARG A 355 17.83 7.17 -13.86
CA ARG A 355 16.42 7.52 -14.04
C ARG A 355 15.66 6.38 -14.74
N VAL A 356 14.34 6.44 -14.66
CA VAL A 356 13.45 5.53 -15.38
C VAL A 356 13.78 5.52 -16.88
N GLY A 357 13.86 4.32 -17.46
CA GLY A 357 14.28 4.07 -18.84
C GLY A 357 15.78 3.84 -19.02
N ASN A 358 16.63 4.19 -18.05
CA ASN A 358 18.06 3.86 -18.12
C ASN A 358 18.32 2.36 -17.94
N TYR A 359 19.52 1.92 -18.29
CA TYR A 359 19.98 0.55 -18.13
C TYR A 359 21.07 0.45 -17.08
N VAL A 360 21.02 -0.64 -16.34
CA VAL A 360 22.04 -1.01 -15.37
C VAL A 360 22.49 -2.46 -15.59
N LYS A 361 23.75 -2.73 -15.29
CA LYS A 361 24.37 -4.06 -15.29
C LYS A 361 24.66 -4.49 -13.86
N ALA A 362 24.14 -5.64 -13.44
CA ALA A 362 24.43 -6.20 -12.13
C ALA A 362 25.93 -6.55 -11.99
N GLY A 363 26.56 -6.09 -10.91
CA GLY A 363 27.96 -6.38 -10.58
C GLY A 363 28.15 -7.68 -9.79
N LYS A 364 27.06 -8.22 -9.24
CA LYS A 364 27.01 -9.48 -8.47
C LYS A 364 25.61 -10.09 -8.58
N ASP A 365 25.41 -11.25 -7.97
CA ASP A 365 24.08 -11.85 -7.84
C ASP A 365 23.28 -11.07 -6.78
N ILE A 366 22.09 -10.59 -7.15
CA ILE A 366 21.28 -9.70 -6.32
C ILE A 366 19.84 -10.21 -6.24
N TYR A 367 19.26 -10.25 -5.04
CA TYR A 367 17.84 -10.56 -4.89
C TYR A 367 16.96 -9.45 -5.44
N ILE A 368 16.06 -9.80 -6.36
CA ILE A 368 14.88 -9.00 -6.70
C ILE A 368 13.79 -9.33 -5.69
N ARG A 369 13.21 -8.30 -5.09
CA ARG A 369 12.24 -8.34 -4.01
C ARG A 369 10.92 -7.68 -4.42
N ALA A 370 9.80 -8.07 -3.82
CA ALA A 370 8.48 -7.56 -4.20
C ALA A 370 8.35 -6.03 -3.95
N THR A 371 8.92 -5.57 -2.84
CA THR A 371 9.12 -4.16 -2.45
C THR A 371 10.60 -3.98 -2.10
N PRO A 372 11.12 -2.74 -1.97
CA PRO A 372 12.44 -2.54 -1.40
C PRO A 372 12.52 -3.20 -0.02
N ALA A 373 13.60 -3.98 0.22
CA ALA A 373 13.79 -4.83 1.39
C ALA A 373 12.74 -5.95 1.66
N GLY A 374 11.70 -6.09 0.83
CA GLY A 374 10.64 -7.10 1.01
C GLY A 374 11.02 -8.54 0.62
N SER A 375 10.02 -9.42 0.50
CA SER A 375 10.23 -10.84 0.16
C SER A 375 10.91 -11.05 -1.20
N ILE A 376 11.78 -12.06 -1.28
CA ILE A 376 12.50 -12.41 -2.50
C ILE A 376 11.53 -12.96 -3.55
N VAL A 377 11.61 -12.42 -4.77
CA VAL A 377 10.84 -12.81 -5.94
C VAL A 377 11.69 -13.68 -6.88
N THR A 378 12.94 -13.28 -7.10
CA THR A 378 13.94 -14.00 -7.91
C THR A 378 15.35 -13.47 -7.64
N VAL A 379 16.36 -14.05 -8.27
CA VAL A 379 17.75 -13.55 -8.28
C VAL A 379 18.04 -12.92 -9.64
N LEU A 380 18.59 -11.71 -9.64
CA LEU A 380 19.23 -11.06 -10.77
C LEU A 380 20.69 -11.51 -10.82
N SER A 381 21.06 -12.26 -11.85
CA SER A 381 22.41 -12.82 -11.96
C SER A 381 23.45 -11.75 -12.29
N THR A 382 24.67 -11.97 -11.83
CA THR A 382 25.85 -11.15 -12.16
C THR A 382 25.95 -10.94 -13.67
N GLY A 383 26.20 -9.71 -14.11
CA GLY A 383 26.30 -9.33 -15.52
C GLY A 383 24.96 -9.14 -16.24
N ALA A 384 23.82 -9.48 -15.62
CA ALA A 384 22.51 -9.23 -16.20
C ALA A 384 22.29 -7.73 -16.45
N LYS A 385 21.72 -7.41 -17.62
CA LYS A 385 21.41 -6.05 -18.06
C LYS A 385 19.91 -5.84 -17.99
N VAL A 386 19.47 -4.85 -17.23
CA VAL A 386 18.05 -4.60 -16.98
C VAL A 386 17.72 -3.12 -17.13
N GLN A 387 16.51 -2.83 -17.59
CA GLN A 387 15.99 -1.46 -17.69
C GLN A 387 15.33 -1.05 -16.37
N VAL A 388 15.64 0.14 -15.90
CA VAL A 388 15.05 0.74 -14.70
C VAL A 388 13.62 1.18 -15.00
N LEU A 389 12.65 0.55 -14.34
CA LEU A 389 11.21 0.83 -14.48
C LEU A 389 10.69 1.78 -13.40
N ASP A 390 11.36 1.78 -12.26
CA ASP A 390 11.15 2.70 -11.14
C ASP A 390 12.44 2.75 -10.32
N PHE A 391 12.60 3.78 -9.49
CA PHE A 391 13.67 3.85 -8.51
C PHE A 391 13.15 4.29 -7.15
N GLU A 392 13.91 4.02 -6.09
CA GLU A 392 13.68 4.58 -4.75
C GLU A 392 15.04 4.85 -4.13
N VAL A 393 15.16 5.97 -3.41
CA VAL A 393 16.38 6.33 -2.67
C VAL A 393 16.00 6.51 -1.21
N ARG A 394 16.53 5.65 -0.35
CA ARG A 394 16.28 5.68 1.09
C ARG A 394 17.48 6.27 1.80
N GLY A 395 17.23 6.96 2.91
CA GLY A 395 18.29 7.61 3.67
C GLY A 395 18.79 8.87 2.95
N LYS A 396 18.61 10.05 3.54
CA LYS A 396 19.20 11.30 3.04
C LYS A 396 20.73 11.19 3.00
N SER A 397 21.31 10.54 4.00
CA SER A 397 22.77 10.41 4.17
C SER A 397 23.35 9.19 3.46
N SER A 398 22.77 7.99 3.66
CA SER A 398 23.25 6.75 3.04
C SER A 398 22.94 6.71 1.55
N GLN A 399 21.77 7.22 1.13
CA GLN A 399 21.25 7.15 -0.24
C GLN A 399 21.24 5.72 -0.78
N ASP A 400 20.66 4.81 -0.01
CA ASP A 400 20.40 3.42 -0.37
C ASP A 400 19.49 3.37 -1.61
N ARG A 401 20.00 2.77 -2.68
CA ARG A 401 19.37 2.80 -4.01
C ARG A 401 18.61 1.53 -4.24
N TYR A 402 17.39 1.65 -4.74
CA TYR A 402 16.60 0.52 -5.20
C TYR A 402 16.11 0.79 -6.60
N TYR A 403 16.21 -0.21 -7.48
CA TYR A 403 15.67 -0.13 -8.83
C TYR A 403 14.64 -1.22 -9.04
N ARG A 404 13.45 -0.82 -9.52
CA ARG A 404 12.44 -1.76 -9.99
C ARG A 404 12.77 -2.18 -11.41
N VAL A 405 12.78 -3.48 -11.65
CA VAL A 405 13.11 -4.06 -12.95
C VAL A 405 12.24 -5.27 -13.23
N THR A 406 12.23 -5.71 -14.48
CA THR A 406 11.70 -7.02 -14.87
C THR A 406 12.84 -7.92 -15.31
N TYR A 407 12.92 -9.13 -14.75
CA TYR A 407 13.91 -10.15 -15.08
C TYR A 407 13.24 -11.52 -15.10
N ASN A 408 13.40 -12.27 -16.20
CA ASN A 408 12.76 -13.57 -16.43
C ASN A 408 11.25 -13.58 -16.13
N GLY A 409 10.54 -12.55 -16.62
CA GLY A 409 9.08 -12.41 -16.46
C GLY A 409 8.61 -12.02 -15.05
N LYS A 410 9.53 -11.79 -14.11
CA LYS A 410 9.23 -11.37 -12.75
C LYS A 410 9.64 -9.91 -12.53
N THR A 411 8.77 -9.13 -11.88
CA THR A 411 9.01 -7.70 -11.61
C THR A 411 9.19 -7.46 -10.12
N GLY A 412 10.17 -6.64 -9.75
CA GLY A 412 10.43 -6.27 -8.36
C GLY A 412 11.60 -5.30 -8.24
N TYR A 413 11.96 -4.95 -7.01
CA TYR A 413 13.05 -4.05 -6.64
C TYR A 413 14.30 -4.82 -6.25
N PHE A 414 15.47 -4.39 -6.69
CA PHE A 414 16.73 -4.89 -6.17
C PHE A 414 17.52 -3.74 -5.52
N TYR A 415 18.33 -4.08 -4.51
CA TYR A 415 19.24 -3.12 -3.87
C TYR A 415 20.46 -2.88 -4.77
N ALA A 416 20.68 -1.63 -5.13
CA ALA A 416 21.72 -1.18 -6.05
C ALA A 416 22.88 -0.47 -5.33
N GLY A 417 23.10 -0.80 -4.07
CA GLY A 417 24.11 -0.20 -3.20
C GLY A 417 23.72 1.16 -2.64
N ASP A 418 24.59 1.70 -1.82
CA ASP A 418 24.46 3.02 -1.20
C ASP A 418 25.35 4.05 -1.92
N LYS A 419 25.46 5.26 -1.37
CA LYS A 419 26.36 6.30 -1.90
C LYS A 419 27.82 5.85 -2.05
N ALA A 420 28.31 4.98 -1.18
CA ALA A 420 29.70 4.55 -1.15
C ALA A 420 29.99 3.37 -2.10
N ASP A 421 29.04 2.43 -2.26
CA ASP A 421 29.32 1.15 -2.93
C ASP A 421 28.47 0.83 -4.17
N TYR A 422 27.55 1.73 -4.58
CA TYR A 422 26.60 1.51 -5.69
C TYR A 422 27.21 0.93 -6.97
N SER A 423 28.41 1.38 -7.36
CA SER A 423 29.06 0.94 -8.60
C SER A 423 29.46 -0.53 -8.59
N SER A 424 29.68 -1.10 -7.40
CA SER A 424 29.94 -2.53 -7.20
C SER A 424 28.67 -3.39 -7.29
N TRP A 425 27.51 -2.79 -7.05
CA TRP A 425 26.21 -3.47 -7.10
C TRP A 425 25.60 -3.41 -8.49
N ALA A 426 25.48 -2.21 -9.05
CA ALA A 426 24.88 -2.01 -10.36
C ALA A 426 25.52 -0.83 -11.09
N ALA A 427 26.19 -1.12 -12.20
CA ALA A 427 26.83 -0.10 -13.02
C ALA A 427 25.83 0.43 -14.07
N SER A 428 25.77 1.76 -14.23
CA SER A 428 25.06 2.36 -15.36
C SER A 428 25.70 1.94 -16.68
N ILE A 429 24.89 1.59 -17.67
CA ILE A 429 25.37 1.20 -19.00
C ILE A 429 24.56 1.89 -20.09
N ALA A 430 25.16 2.00 -21.28
CA ALA A 430 24.41 2.33 -22.48
C ALA A 430 23.33 1.27 -22.74
N ALA A 431 22.21 1.72 -23.32
CA ALA A 431 21.13 0.83 -23.70
C ALA A 431 21.63 -0.22 -24.69
N PRO A 432 21.34 -1.52 -24.47
CA PRO A 432 21.64 -2.56 -25.46
C PRO A 432 20.91 -2.33 -26.78
N ALA A 433 21.41 -2.86 -27.89
CA ALA A 433 20.64 -2.85 -29.14
C ALA A 433 19.38 -3.73 -29.02
N GLY A 434 18.29 -3.32 -29.66
CA GLY A 434 17.06 -4.11 -29.79
C GLY A 434 15.83 -3.41 -29.20
N SER A 435 14.79 -4.19 -28.90
CA SER A 435 13.57 -3.66 -28.30
C SER A 435 13.73 -3.39 -26.80
N HIS A 436 13.10 -2.32 -26.35
CA HIS A 436 13.15 -1.80 -24.99
C HIS A 436 11.76 -1.85 -24.35
N LEU A 437 11.69 -2.09 -23.04
CA LEU A 437 10.40 -2.06 -22.33
C LEU A 437 9.83 -0.64 -22.31
N ILE A 438 10.71 0.33 -22.08
CA ILE A 438 10.45 1.75 -22.23
C ILE A 438 11.29 2.20 -23.42
N PRO A 439 10.68 2.50 -24.58
CA PRO A 439 11.39 3.09 -25.70
C PRO A 439 12.22 4.31 -25.28
N ILE A 440 13.41 4.45 -25.85
CA ILE A 440 14.42 5.46 -25.52
C ILE A 440 14.76 6.32 -26.76
N THR A 441 15.64 7.32 -26.59
CA THR A 441 16.11 8.15 -27.69
C THR A 441 16.66 7.32 -28.84
N GLY A 442 16.21 7.62 -30.06
CA GLY A 442 16.55 6.91 -31.29
C GLY A 442 15.54 5.83 -31.68
N ASP A 443 14.77 5.31 -30.73
CA ASP A 443 13.73 4.32 -31.03
C ASP A 443 12.60 4.91 -31.87
N ARG A 444 11.98 4.04 -32.66
CA ARG A 444 10.77 4.36 -33.41
C ARG A 444 9.57 3.82 -32.66
N ILE A 445 8.52 4.64 -32.58
CA ILE A 445 7.25 4.28 -31.95
C ILE A 445 6.09 4.55 -32.90
N SER A 446 5.02 3.78 -32.78
CA SER A 446 3.77 4.00 -33.50
C SER A 446 2.64 4.33 -32.54
N ILE A 447 1.91 5.41 -32.82
CA ILE A 447 0.78 5.87 -32.00
C ILE A 447 -0.37 4.85 -32.04
N GLN A 448 -0.83 4.40 -30.87
CA GLN A 448 -1.94 3.44 -30.76
C GLN A 448 -3.26 4.07 -30.35
N ALA A 449 -3.22 5.22 -29.69
CA ALA A 449 -4.40 5.92 -29.19
C ALA A 449 -5.47 6.08 -30.30
N PRO A 450 -6.71 5.58 -30.11
CA PRO A 450 -7.72 5.54 -31.18
C PRO A 450 -8.03 6.89 -31.83
N SER A 451 -8.02 7.98 -31.05
CA SER A 451 -8.26 9.34 -31.54
C SER A 451 -6.99 10.09 -31.94
N GLY A 452 -5.86 9.38 -32.09
CA GLY A 452 -4.54 9.99 -32.14
C GLY A 452 -4.12 10.50 -30.76
N ILE A 453 -3.02 11.26 -30.73
CA ILE A 453 -2.40 11.77 -29.51
C ILE A 453 -2.05 13.24 -29.62
N ASN A 454 -2.22 13.98 -28.53
CA ASN A 454 -1.86 15.40 -28.47
C ASN A 454 -0.35 15.58 -28.36
N LEU A 455 0.24 16.36 -29.26
CA LEU A 455 1.61 16.87 -29.15
C LEU A 455 1.57 18.21 -28.42
N ARG A 456 2.28 18.32 -27.30
CA ARG A 456 2.27 19.51 -26.43
C ARG A 456 3.65 20.14 -26.30
N ALA A 457 3.72 21.44 -26.02
CA ALA A 457 5.00 22.17 -25.91
C ALA A 457 5.89 21.63 -24.77
N THR A 458 5.27 21.24 -23.66
CA THR A 458 5.88 20.57 -22.50
C THR A 458 4.98 19.41 -22.07
N PRO A 459 5.45 18.47 -21.22
CA PRO A 459 4.57 17.47 -20.62
C PRO A 459 3.35 18.13 -19.94
N GLY A 460 2.15 17.83 -20.43
CA GLY A 460 0.89 18.42 -19.94
C GLY A 460 0.62 19.88 -20.37
N GLY A 461 1.54 20.53 -21.10
CA GLY A 461 1.43 21.96 -21.48
C GLY A 461 0.52 22.24 -22.68
N ASN A 462 0.69 23.41 -23.31
CA ASN A 462 -0.15 23.85 -24.44
C ASN A 462 -0.12 22.87 -25.62
N LEU A 463 -1.28 22.65 -26.23
CA LEU A 463 -1.42 21.83 -27.43
C LEU A 463 -0.75 22.52 -28.62
N LEU A 464 0.13 21.80 -29.33
CA LEU A 464 0.74 22.26 -30.58
C LEU A 464 -0.04 21.71 -31.78
N THR A 465 -0.27 20.39 -31.79
CA THR A 465 -1.03 19.69 -32.83
C THR A 465 -1.46 18.32 -32.32
N ARG A 466 -2.21 17.58 -33.14
CA ARG A 466 -2.58 16.18 -32.86
C ARG A 466 -1.90 15.26 -33.86
N VAL A 467 -1.18 14.27 -33.34
CA VAL A 467 -0.55 13.21 -34.14
C VAL A 467 -1.60 12.10 -34.37
N PRO A 468 -1.90 11.72 -35.61
CA PRO A 468 -2.84 10.64 -35.92
C PRO A 468 -2.41 9.28 -35.36
N ARG A 469 -3.38 8.38 -35.24
CA ARG A 469 -3.12 6.96 -34.93
C ARG A 469 -2.25 6.34 -36.04
N LEU A 470 -1.44 5.36 -35.65
CA LEU A 470 -0.51 4.60 -36.48
C LEU A 470 0.68 5.40 -37.05
N THR A 471 0.72 6.73 -36.87
CA THR A 471 1.89 7.53 -37.21
C THR A 471 3.12 6.99 -36.50
N VAL A 472 4.21 6.80 -37.26
CA VAL A 472 5.49 6.36 -36.73
C VAL A 472 6.39 7.57 -36.50
N LEU A 473 6.90 7.72 -35.29
CA LEU A 473 7.77 8.82 -34.87
C LEU A 473 9.07 8.27 -34.30
N THR A 474 10.16 9.04 -34.46
CA THR A 474 11.43 8.77 -33.78
C THR A 474 11.49 9.56 -32.47
N ILE A 475 11.87 8.89 -31.38
CA ILE A 475 12.02 9.52 -30.07
C ILE A 475 13.31 10.35 -30.05
N ALA A 476 13.18 11.64 -29.81
CA ALA A 476 14.31 12.55 -29.60
C ALA A 476 14.74 12.62 -28.12
N GLY A 477 13.85 12.26 -27.20
CA GLY A 477 14.10 12.26 -25.75
C GLY A 477 12.89 11.74 -24.99
N TRP A 478 13.08 11.43 -23.71
CA TRP A 478 11.99 11.04 -22.83
C TRP A 478 12.13 11.67 -21.45
N GLU A 479 10.99 11.86 -20.81
CA GLU A 479 10.86 12.34 -19.43
C GLU A 479 9.82 11.49 -18.71
N THR A 480 10.00 11.31 -17.40
CA THR A 480 9.03 10.66 -16.53
C THR A 480 8.58 11.61 -15.44
N ARG A 481 7.31 11.54 -15.07
CA ARG A 481 6.71 12.40 -14.04
C ARG A 481 5.84 11.61 -13.06
N ASN A 482 5.67 12.18 -11.87
CA ASN A 482 4.75 11.74 -10.82
C ASN A 482 5.09 10.36 -10.23
N GLY A 483 4.42 9.96 -9.14
CA GLY A 483 4.62 8.64 -8.50
C GLY A 483 4.19 7.44 -9.34
N SER A 484 3.38 7.66 -10.38
CA SER A 484 2.94 6.60 -11.32
C SER A 484 3.91 6.37 -12.49
N ASN A 485 4.99 7.14 -12.57
CA ASN A 485 5.96 7.15 -13.67
C ASN A 485 5.27 7.37 -15.03
N ASP A 486 4.56 8.49 -15.16
CA ASP A 486 3.99 8.96 -16.42
C ASP A 486 5.09 9.26 -17.43
N VAL A 487 5.13 8.54 -18.55
CA VAL A 487 6.16 8.66 -19.57
C VAL A 487 5.74 9.66 -20.64
N TYR A 488 6.64 10.55 -21.02
CA TYR A 488 6.46 11.50 -22.12
C TYR A 488 7.60 11.37 -23.11
N TYR A 489 7.28 11.26 -24.40
CA TYR A 489 8.27 11.24 -25.47
C TYR A 489 8.34 12.57 -26.18
N ARG A 490 9.56 13.12 -26.28
CA ARG A 490 9.86 14.26 -27.13
C ARG A 490 10.00 13.78 -28.57
N VAL A 491 9.17 14.30 -29.45
CA VAL A 491 9.05 13.89 -30.86
C VAL A 491 8.82 15.11 -31.76
N SER A 492 9.07 14.95 -33.05
CA SER A 492 8.78 15.96 -34.07
C SER A 492 7.71 15.46 -35.04
N TYR A 493 6.67 16.27 -35.28
CA TYR A 493 5.58 15.96 -36.21
C TYR A 493 4.99 17.25 -36.79
N GLY A 494 4.80 17.29 -38.11
CA GLY A 494 4.16 18.42 -38.79
C GLY A 494 4.86 19.77 -38.56
N GLY A 495 6.20 19.80 -38.54
CA GLY A 495 6.98 21.01 -38.28
C GLY A 495 7.06 21.43 -36.80
N HIS A 496 6.33 20.76 -35.90
CA HIS A 496 6.38 21.02 -34.46
C HIS A 496 7.28 20.00 -33.75
N THR A 497 7.96 20.44 -32.69
CA THR A 497 8.66 19.56 -31.75
C THR A 497 8.08 19.75 -30.37
N GLY A 498 7.69 18.66 -29.71
CA GLY A 498 7.03 18.70 -28.41
C GLY A 498 6.97 17.32 -27.77
N TYR A 499 6.07 17.15 -26.80
CA TYR A 499 5.92 15.95 -26.00
C TYR A 499 4.57 15.29 -26.23
N ILE A 500 4.57 13.97 -26.37
CA ILE A 500 3.37 13.11 -26.38
C ILE A 500 3.35 12.28 -25.09
N TYR A 501 2.15 12.03 -24.55
CA TYR A 501 1.98 11.13 -23.41
C TYR A 501 2.05 9.66 -23.83
N ALA A 502 2.97 8.91 -23.27
CA ALA A 502 3.24 7.53 -23.67
C ALA A 502 2.65 6.49 -22.71
N GLY A 503 1.79 6.89 -21.76
CA GLY A 503 1.26 6.03 -20.72
C GLY A 503 2.05 6.10 -19.41
N GLN A 504 1.55 5.40 -18.40
CA GLN A 504 2.17 5.27 -17.08
C GLN A 504 2.82 3.88 -16.95
N LEU A 505 3.75 3.72 -16.00
CA LEU A 505 4.39 2.41 -15.72
C LEU A 505 3.87 1.74 -14.45
N LEU A 506 3.28 2.51 -13.53
CA LEU A 506 2.79 2.03 -12.24
C LEU A 506 1.29 2.32 -12.07
N PRO A 507 0.55 1.45 -11.33
CA PRO A 507 0.97 0.14 -10.84
C PRO A 507 1.15 -0.89 -11.96
N ASN A 508 0.46 -0.68 -13.09
CA ASN A 508 0.57 -1.47 -14.31
C ASN A 508 0.88 -0.56 -15.50
N SER A 509 1.69 -1.04 -16.44
CA SER A 509 2.02 -0.29 -17.64
C SER A 509 0.81 -0.14 -18.56
N THR A 510 0.53 1.09 -18.97
CA THR A 510 -0.49 1.41 -20.00
C THR A 510 0.15 1.76 -21.33
N GLN A 511 1.47 1.68 -21.47
CA GLN A 511 2.17 2.22 -22.64
C GLN A 511 1.65 1.66 -23.97
N LYS A 512 1.34 0.37 -24.02
CA LYS A 512 0.80 -0.31 -25.21
C LYS A 512 -0.49 0.31 -25.76
N ASP A 513 -1.27 0.97 -24.89
CA ASP A 513 -2.54 1.61 -25.26
C ASP A 513 -2.30 2.97 -25.94
N TRP A 514 -1.10 3.54 -25.74
CA TRP A 514 -0.69 4.84 -26.24
C TRP A 514 0.29 4.75 -27.40
N VAL A 515 1.33 3.92 -27.26
CA VAL A 515 2.46 3.78 -28.20
C VAL A 515 3.01 2.36 -28.18
N ILE A 516 3.53 1.88 -29.32
CA ILE A 516 4.25 0.60 -29.45
C ILE A 516 5.57 0.84 -30.19
N GLN A 517 6.68 0.27 -29.71
CA GLN A 517 7.97 0.31 -30.40
C GLN A 517 7.91 -0.44 -31.74
N LYS A 518 8.58 0.07 -32.76
CA LYS A 518 8.62 -0.48 -34.11
C LYS A 518 9.95 -1.09 -34.48
#